data_AF-A0A5C7ZE02-F1
#
_entry.id   AF-A0A5C7ZE02-F1
#
_cell.length_a   1.000
_cell.length_b   1.000
_cell.length_c   1.000
_cell.angle_alpha   90.00
_cell.angle_beta   90.00
_cell.angle_gamma   90.00
#
_symmetry.space_group_name_H-M   'P 1'
#
loop_
_entity.id
_entity.type
_entity.pdbx_description
1 polymer ?
#
loop_
_entity_poly.entity_id
_entity_poly.type
_entity_poly.pdbx_seq_one_letter_code
_entity_poly.pdbx_strand_id
1 'polypeptide(L)'
;TYGMGIMTVRDVSDLDQLNRKTRNKMSVIKDGQEVSDVIIQEGVLTHERINDAVAEPVVYMMDRYVVGGFYRVHAERGIDENLNAPGASFVPLAFDESAHLPQPGVKPGASVPNRFYMYGVIARLAMLAASYELEATDPEAEVYE
;
A
#
# COMPACT_ATOMS: atom_id res chain seq x y z
N THR A 1 -17.34 0.02 7.91
CA THR A 1 -16.10 0.67 7.44
C THR A 1 -16.44 1.59 6.30
N TYR A 2 -16.38 2.87 6.59
CA TYR A 2 -16.66 3.99 5.71
C TYR A 2 -15.83 3.85 4.44
N GLY A 3 -16.50 3.79 3.28
CA GLY A 3 -15.82 3.68 2.00
C GLY A 3 -14.99 4.94 1.73
N MET A 4 -13.80 4.80 1.15
CA MET A 4 -12.95 5.93 0.78
C MET A 4 -13.07 6.20 -0.73
N GLY A 5 -13.30 7.45 -1.11
CA GLY A 5 -13.19 7.90 -2.48
C GLY A 5 -11.72 8.09 -2.84
N ILE A 6 -11.18 7.26 -3.75
CA ILE A 6 -9.82 7.40 -4.25
C ILE A 6 -9.84 7.86 -5.71
N MET A 7 -9.03 8.87 -6.02
CA MET A 7 -8.72 9.31 -7.38
C MET A 7 -7.25 9.75 -7.47
N THR A 8 -6.66 9.61 -8.66
CA THR A 8 -5.32 10.10 -8.97
C THR A 8 -5.44 11.38 -9.79
N VAL A 9 -4.60 12.37 -9.47
CA VAL A 9 -4.54 13.67 -10.15
C VAL A 9 -3.11 13.86 -10.65
N ARG A 10 -2.96 14.36 -11.89
CA ARG A 10 -1.63 14.64 -12.48
C ARG A 10 -1.38 16.12 -12.62
N ASP A 11 -2.44 16.89 -12.85
CA ASP A 11 -2.39 18.34 -12.95
C ASP A 11 -3.52 18.96 -12.13
N VAL A 12 -3.30 20.17 -11.61
CA VAL A 12 -4.31 20.87 -10.81
C VAL A 12 -5.61 21.07 -11.60
N SER A 13 -5.53 21.25 -12.92
CA SER A 13 -6.69 21.39 -13.80
C SER A 13 -7.59 20.15 -13.88
N ASP A 14 -7.12 18.97 -13.46
CA ASP A 14 -7.96 17.77 -13.35
C ASP A 14 -9.04 17.93 -12.27
N LEU A 15 -8.78 18.76 -11.25
CA LEU A 15 -9.73 19.04 -10.16
C LEU A 15 -10.92 19.89 -10.63
N ASP A 16 -10.69 20.78 -11.60
CA ASP A 16 -11.74 21.62 -12.19
C ASP A 16 -12.64 20.82 -13.14
N GLN A 17 -12.12 19.74 -13.73
CA GLN A 17 -12.77 18.97 -14.79
C GLN A 17 -13.47 17.69 -14.28
N LEU A 18 -13.76 17.61 -12.98
CA LEU A 18 -14.39 16.44 -12.39
C LEU A 18 -15.80 16.21 -12.94
N ASN A 19 -15.99 15.07 -13.62
CA ASN A 19 -17.29 14.65 -14.10
C ASN A 19 -18.24 14.29 -12.93
N ARG A 20 -19.55 14.24 -13.21
CA ARG A 20 -20.60 13.97 -12.19
C ARG A 20 -20.36 12.65 -11.43
N LYS A 21 -19.85 11.62 -12.11
CA LYS A 21 -19.60 10.31 -11.49
C LYS A 21 -18.45 10.40 -10.48
N THR A 22 -17.36 11.06 -10.83
CA THR A 22 -16.22 11.27 -9.93
C THR A 22 -16.62 12.15 -8.76
N ARG A 23 -17.35 13.24 -9.00
CA ARG A 23 -17.87 14.09 -7.92
C ARG A 23 -18.71 13.30 -6.92
N ASN A 24 -19.66 12.50 -7.40
CA ASN A 24 -20.48 11.66 -6.52
C ASN A 24 -19.64 10.65 -5.72
N LYS A 25 -18.63 10.03 -6.35
CA LYS A 25 -17.71 9.11 -5.68
C LYS A 25 -16.86 9.80 -4.59
N MET A 26 -16.53 11.08 -4.79
CA MET A 26 -15.68 11.86 -3.90
C MET A 26 -16.46 12.69 -2.86
N SER A 27 -17.77 12.87 -3.02
CA SER A 27 -18.60 13.66 -2.09
C SER A 27 -19.34 12.80 -1.07
N VAL A 28 -19.66 11.55 -1.42
CA VAL A 28 -20.52 10.70 -0.59
C VAL A 28 -19.87 9.33 -0.42
N ILE A 29 -19.71 8.93 0.83
CA ILE A 29 -19.20 7.62 1.22
C ILE A 29 -20.35 6.64 1.50
N LYS A 30 -20.02 5.43 1.95
CA LYS A 30 -21.01 4.40 2.28
C LYS A 30 -22.08 4.98 3.24
N ASP A 31 -23.34 4.62 3.00
CA ASP A 31 -24.52 5.06 3.77
C ASP A 31 -24.93 6.54 3.61
N GLY A 32 -24.46 7.21 2.54
CA GLY A 32 -24.93 8.56 2.21
C GLY A 32 -24.28 9.67 3.03
N GLN A 33 -23.27 9.35 3.84
CA GLN A 33 -22.54 10.35 4.60
C GLN A 33 -21.65 11.20 3.71
N GLU A 34 -21.53 12.48 4.04
CA GLU A 34 -20.64 13.42 3.35
C GLU A 34 -19.19 13.19 3.77
N VAL A 35 -18.27 13.40 2.84
CA VAL A 35 -16.83 13.36 3.13
C VAL A 35 -16.45 14.55 4.02
N SER A 36 -15.84 14.26 5.18
CA SER A 36 -15.37 15.27 6.15
C SER A 36 -13.89 15.63 5.96
N ASP A 37 -13.09 14.70 5.47
CA ASP A 37 -11.63 14.80 5.45
C ASP A 37 -11.06 14.42 4.08
N VAL A 38 -10.01 15.13 3.66
CA VAL A 38 -9.30 14.88 2.40
C VAL A 38 -7.82 14.72 2.69
N ILE A 39 -7.25 13.61 2.24
CA ILE A 39 -5.81 13.34 2.30
C ILE A 39 -5.24 13.48 0.89
N ILE A 40 -4.19 14.28 0.74
CA ILE A 40 -3.40 14.38 -0.49
C ILE A 40 -2.08 13.66 -0.24
N GLN A 41 -1.77 12.68 -1.09
CA GLN A 41 -0.57 11.87 -0.97
C GLN A 41 0.17 11.84 -2.31
N GLU A 42 1.50 11.93 -2.25
CA GLU A 42 2.35 11.71 -3.41
C GLU A 42 2.12 10.29 -3.97
N GLY A 43 1.90 10.20 -5.28
CA GLY A 43 1.79 8.91 -5.96
C GLY A 43 3.15 8.25 -6.13
N VAL A 44 3.29 7.02 -5.65
CA VAL A 44 4.50 6.21 -5.86
C VAL A 44 4.28 5.26 -7.02
N LEU A 45 5.21 5.25 -7.99
CA LEU A 45 5.12 4.38 -9.17
C LEU A 45 5.50 2.93 -8.85
N THR A 46 4.76 2.00 -9.44
CA THR A 46 5.05 0.57 -9.39
C THR A 46 5.66 0.11 -10.71
N HIS A 47 6.96 -0.19 -10.71
CA HIS A 47 7.67 -0.68 -11.90
C HIS A 47 7.88 -2.20 -11.91
N GLU A 48 7.58 -2.89 -10.82
CA GLU A 48 7.72 -4.34 -10.72
C GLU A 48 6.66 -5.04 -11.59
N ARG A 49 7.06 -6.14 -12.25
CA ARG A 49 6.21 -6.87 -13.19
C ARG A 49 6.29 -8.37 -12.96
N ILE A 50 5.15 -9.03 -13.12
CA ILE A 50 5.02 -10.50 -13.16
C ILE A 50 4.28 -10.85 -14.44
N ASN A 51 4.91 -11.61 -15.33
CA ASN A 51 4.36 -11.97 -16.63
C ASN A 51 3.82 -10.74 -17.39
N ASP A 52 4.63 -9.69 -17.47
CA ASP A 52 4.34 -8.38 -18.07
C ASP A 52 3.21 -7.54 -17.41
N ALA A 53 2.46 -8.09 -16.45
CA ALA A 53 1.48 -7.35 -15.67
C ALA A 53 2.15 -6.57 -14.52
N VAL A 54 1.61 -5.39 -14.18
CA VAL A 54 2.11 -4.57 -13.06
C VAL A 54 1.86 -5.31 -11.75
N ALA A 55 2.86 -5.34 -10.87
CA ALA A 55 2.83 -6.08 -9.64
C ALA A 55 3.34 -5.24 -8.47
N GLU A 56 2.60 -5.18 -7.36
CA GLU A 56 3.04 -4.54 -6.11
C GLU A 56 3.13 -5.58 -4.97
N PRO A 57 4.20 -5.55 -4.15
CA PRO A 57 4.35 -6.48 -3.04
C PRO A 57 3.45 -6.11 -1.86
N VAL A 58 2.84 -7.11 -1.25
CA VAL A 58 2.11 -7.03 0.01
C VAL A 58 2.83 -7.90 1.03
N VAL A 59 3.23 -7.30 2.16
CA VAL A 59 3.97 -7.97 3.23
C VAL A 59 3.04 -8.21 4.43
N TYR A 60 3.01 -9.44 4.92
CA TYR A 60 2.28 -9.83 6.12
C TYR A 60 3.21 -9.92 7.32
N MET A 61 2.72 -9.44 8.47
CA MET A 61 3.44 -9.44 9.73
C MET A 61 2.55 -9.97 10.86
N MET A 62 3.17 -10.66 11.81
CA MET A 62 2.55 -11.05 13.08
C MET A 62 3.48 -10.61 14.20
N ASP A 63 2.94 -9.90 15.19
CA ASP A 63 3.77 -9.15 16.13
C ASP A 63 4.79 -8.29 15.34
N ARG A 64 6.07 -8.29 15.68
CA ARG A 64 7.13 -7.55 14.98
C ARG A 64 7.79 -8.32 13.82
N TYR A 65 7.30 -9.52 13.51
CA TYR A 65 7.94 -10.45 12.58
C TYR A 65 7.27 -10.44 11.21
N VAL A 66 8.09 -10.39 10.16
CA VAL A 66 7.63 -10.61 8.77
C VAL A 66 7.43 -12.11 8.56
N VAL A 67 6.19 -12.52 8.25
CA VAL A 67 5.79 -13.94 8.12
C VAL A 67 5.53 -14.37 6.68
N GLY A 68 5.50 -13.44 5.73
CA GLY A 68 5.26 -13.77 4.33
C GLY A 68 4.63 -12.62 3.56
N GLY A 69 4.01 -12.94 2.43
CA GLY A 69 3.36 -11.96 1.59
C GLY A 69 2.88 -12.51 0.26
N PHE A 70 2.41 -11.62 -0.61
CA PHE A 70 2.09 -11.92 -2.00
C PHE A 70 2.31 -10.69 -2.87
N TYR A 71 2.44 -10.89 -4.18
CA TYR A 71 2.29 -9.81 -5.14
C TYR A 71 0.82 -9.67 -5.52
N ARG A 72 0.30 -8.45 -5.46
CA ARG A 72 -0.94 -8.09 -6.15
C ARG A 72 -0.59 -7.72 -7.58
N VAL A 73 -1.15 -8.45 -8.54
CA VAL A 73 -0.82 -8.34 -9.96
C VAL A 73 -2.06 -7.90 -10.73
N HIS A 74 -1.92 -6.91 -11.61
CA HIS A 74 -3.02 -6.42 -12.43
C HIS A 74 -2.56 -6.14 -13.87
N ALA A 75 -3.14 -6.87 -14.83
CA ALA A 75 -2.74 -6.78 -16.24
C ALA A 75 -3.24 -5.51 -16.92
N GLU A 76 -4.41 -5.02 -16.51
CA GLU A 76 -5.08 -3.87 -17.15
C GLU A 76 -4.80 -2.51 -16.48
N ARG A 77 -3.94 -2.47 -15.45
CA ARG A 77 -3.64 -1.24 -14.70
C ARG A 77 -2.21 -0.78 -14.98
N GLY A 78 -2.06 0.53 -15.07
CA GLY A 78 -0.79 1.22 -15.25
C GLY A 78 0.06 1.27 -13.97
N ILE A 79 1.28 1.77 -14.13
CA ILE A 79 2.29 1.89 -13.07
C ILE A 79 1.94 2.94 -12.00
N ASP A 80 1.00 3.82 -12.29
CA ASP A 80 0.54 4.93 -11.44
C ASP A 80 -0.94 4.82 -11.06
N GLU A 81 -1.50 3.60 -11.23
CA GLU A 81 -2.87 3.30 -10.86
C GLU A 81 -2.93 2.40 -9.63
N ASN A 82 -4.03 2.54 -8.88
CA ASN A 82 -4.32 1.64 -7.78
C ASN A 82 -4.61 0.22 -8.30
N LEU A 83 -3.76 -0.75 -7.95
CA LEU A 83 -3.97 -2.14 -8.37
C LEU A 83 -5.00 -2.86 -7.49
N ASN A 84 -5.42 -2.29 -6.36
CA ASN A 84 -6.54 -2.78 -5.54
C ASN A 84 -7.89 -2.49 -6.22
N ALA A 85 -8.12 -3.13 -7.36
CA ALA A 85 -9.30 -2.99 -8.18
C ALA A 85 -9.81 -4.36 -8.62
N PRO A 86 -11.10 -4.46 -9.04
CA PRO A 86 -11.62 -5.68 -9.65
C PRO A 86 -10.75 -6.10 -10.84
N GLY A 87 -10.38 -7.39 -10.90
CA GLY A 87 -9.45 -7.92 -11.90
C GLY A 87 -8.04 -8.19 -11.38
N ALA A 88 -7.72 -7.76 -10.15
CA ALA A 88 -6.46 -8.12 -9.52
C ALA A 88 -6.34 -9.63 -9.25
N SER A 89 -5.14 -10.15 -9.44
CA SER A 89 -4.74 -11.52 -9.10
C SER A 89 -3.63 -11.51 -8.04
N PHE A 90 -3.45 -12.63 -7.34
CA PHE A 90 -2.52 -12.72 -6.21
C PHE A 90 -1.53 -13.85 -6.46
N VAL A 91 -0.24 -13.49 -6.53
CA VAL A 91 0.85 -14.44 -6.77
C VAL A 91 1.66 -14.57 -5.48
N PRO A 92 1.86 -15.79 -4.94
CA PRO A 92 2.62 -15.98 -3.72
C PRO A 92 4.00 -15.32 -3.79
N LEU A 93 4.32 -14.53 -2.77
CA LEU A 93 5.67 -14.02 -2.55
C LEU A 93 6.36 -15.05 -1.68
N ALA A 94 6.97 -16.04 -2.31
CA ALA A 94 7.76 -17.02 -1.59
C ALA A 94 9.00 -16.32 -1.02
N PHE A 95 8.94 -15.95 0.26
CA PHE A 95 10.15 -15.77 1.06
C PHE A 95 10.79 -17.16 1.14
N ASP A 96 11.65 -17.48 0.18
CA ASP A 96 12.52 -18.65 0.28
C ASP A 96 13.29 -18.53 1.62
N GLU A 97 13.55 -19.64 2.33
CA GLU A 97 14.01 -19.63 3.73
C GLU A 97 15.27 -18.76 3.97
N SER A 98 16.02 -18.47 2.90
CA SER A 98 17.20 -17.60 2.87
C SER A 98 16.93 -16.08 2.75
N ALA A 99 15.68 -15.65 2.54
CA ALA A 99 15.33 -14.24 2.25
C ALA A 99 15.20 -13.35 3.50
N HIS A 100 15.34 -13.91 4.71
CA HIS A 100 15.31 -13.14 5.96
C HIS A 100 16.65 -12.49 6.31
N LEU A 101 17.74 -12.95 5.70
CA LEU A 101 19.07 -12.42 5.95
C LEU A 101 19.59 -11.72 4.68
N PRO A 102 19.99 -10.45 4.77
CA PRO A 102 20.65 -9.79 3.66
C PRO A 102 21.97 -10.51 3.37
N GLN A 103 22.36 -10.53 2.09
CA GLN A 103 23.66 -10.97 1.60
C GLN A 103 24.52 -9.71 1.35
N PRO A 104 25.41 -9.34 2.28
CA PRO A 104 26.25 -8.16 2.13
C PRO A 104 27.19 -8.31 0.94
N GLY A 105 27.50 -7.19 0.26
CA GLY A 105 28.42 -7.15 -0.87
C GLY A 105 27.81 -7.51 -2.23
N VAL A 106 26.55 -7.95 -2.29
CA VAL A 106 25.83 -8.14 -3.56
C VAL A 106 25.25 -6.81 -4.06
N LYS A 107 25.33 -6.57 -5.38
CA LYS A 107 24.81 -5.34 -5.99
C LYS A 107 23.30 -5.16 -5.68
N PRO A 108 22.85 -3.91 -5.43
CA PRO A 108 21.43 -3.60 -5.30
C PRO A 108 20.61 -4.12 -6.49
N GLY A 109 19.43 -4.67 -6.21
CA GLY A 109 18.52 -5.23 -7.23
C GLY A 109 18.92 -6.59 -7.79
N ALA A 110 20.18 -7.03 -7.64
CA ALA A 110 20.66 -8.30 -8.19
C ALA A 110 20.33 -9.52 -7.29
N SER A 111 20.11 -9.31 -6.00
CA SER A 111 19.79 -10.37 -5.04
C SER A 111 18.32 -10.32 -4.63
N VAL A 112 17.60 -11.42 -4.86
CA VAL A 112 16.23 -11.63 -4.40
C VAL A 112 16.14 -11.51 -2.86
N PRO A 113 17.01 -12.18 -2.06
CA PRO A 113 17.08 -11.97 -0.62
C PRO A 113 17.23 -10.51 -0.19
N ASN A 114 18.12 -9.74 -0.82
CA ASN A 114 18.31 -8.33 -0.47
C ASN A 114 17.08 -7.48 -0.78
N ARG A 115 16.40 -7.75 -1.91
CA ARG A 115 15.16 -7.05 -2.27
C ARG A 115 14.05 -7.33 -1.26
N PHE A 116 13.86 -8.59 -0.88
CA PHE A 116 12.82 -8.97 0.08
C PHE A 116 13.13 -8.51 1.50
N TYR A 117 14.39 -8.50 1.90
CA TYR A 117 14.81 -7.89 3.15
C TYR A 117 14.42 -6.41 3.21
N MET A 118 14.61 -5.65 2.12
CA MET A 118 14.20 -4.25 2.04
C MET A 118 12.68 -4.08 2.16
N TYR A 119 11.88 -4.94 1.52
CA TYR A 119 10.41 -4.92 1.70
C TYR A 119 10.04 -5.12 3.17
N GLY A 120 10.70 -6.06 3.85
CA GLY A 120 10.50 -6.28 5.28
C GLY A 120 10.95 -5.11 6.17
N VAL A 121 12.00 -4.37 5.82
CA VAL A 121 12.41 -3.14 6.54
C VAL A 121 11.31 -2.08 6.45
N ILE A 122 10.84 -1.77 5.23
CA ILE A 122 9.79 -0.77 5.02
C ILE A 122 8.48 -1.18 5.69
N ALA A 123 8.10 -2.45 5.60
CA ALA A 123 6.91 -2.97 6.28
C ALA A 123 6.99 -2.77 7.80
N ARG A 124 8.14 -3.05 8.43
CA ARG A 124 8.33 -2.83 9.88
C ARG A 124 8.30 -1.36 10.26
N LEU A 125 8.82 -0.46 9.43
CA LEU A 125 8.69 0.99 9.66
C LEU A 125 7.22 1.44 9.60
N ALA A 126 6.46 0.94 8.61
CA ALA A 126 5.03 1.21 8.51
C ALA A 126 4.25 0.65 9.71
N MET A 127 4.57 -0.55 10.18
CA MET A 127 3.99 -1.11 11.41
C MET A 127 4.30 -0.26 12.62
N LEU A 128 5.55 0.19 12.78
CA LEU A 128 5.95 1.04 13.89
C LEU A 128 5.17 2.36 13.89
N ALA A 129 5.03 3.00 12.73
CA ALA A 129 4.20 4.20 12.58
C ALA A 129 2.73 3.94 12.98
N ALA A 130 2.14 2.84 12.48
CA ALA A 130 0.79 2.44 12.85
C ALA A 130 0.64 2.12 14.34
N SER A 131 1.66 1.53 14.98
CA SER A 131 1.62 1.26 16.42
C SER A 131 1.62 2.55 17.26
N TYR A 132 2.40 3.57 16.86
CA TYR A 132 2.37 4.86 17.52
C TYR A 132 1.04 5.60 17.29
N GLU A 133 0.44 5.49 16.11
CA GLU A 133 -0.88 6.05 15.84
C GLU A 133 -1.95 5.41 16.72
N LEU A 134 -1.92 4.07 16.87
CA LEU A 134 -2.85 3.33 17.73
C LEU A 134 -2.67 3.70 19.21
N GLU A 135 -1.44 3.78 19.69
CA GLU A 135 -1.15 4.17 21.08
C GLU A 135 -1.59 5.61 21.36
N ALA A 136 -1.32 6.55 20.45
CA ALA A 136 -1.70 7.95 20.61
C ALA A 136 -3.21 8.20 20.54
N THR A 137 -3.98 7.25 19.99
CA THR A 137 -5.43 7.33 19.84
C THR A 137 -6.18 6.30 20.69
N ASP A 138 -5.48 5.65 21.63
CA ASP A 138 -6.08 4.66 22.52
C ASP A 138 -7.16 5.31 23.39
N PRO A 139 -8.46 4.93 23.22
CA PRO A 139 -9.53 5.47 24.03
C PRO A 139 -9.46 5.03 25.50
N GLU A 140 -8.70 3.98 25.81
CA GLU A 140 -8.53 3.39 27.13
C GLU A 140 -7.11 3.60 27.69
N ALA A 141 -6.37 4.60 27.19
CA ALA A 141 -4.99 4.84 27.56
C ALA A 141 -4.81 4.97 29.09
N GLU A 142 -3.93 4.13 29.67
CA GLU A 142 -3.63 4.19 31.10
C GLU A 142 -2.86 5.49 31.41
N VAL A 143 -3.49 6.38 32.19
CA VAL A 143 -2.86 7.61 32.69
C VAL A 143 -2.02 7.26 33.91
N TYR A 144 -0.71 7.14 33.73
CA TYR A 144 0.23 7.00 34.83
C TYR A 144 0.59 8.39 35.39
N GLU A 145 0.31 8.63 36.68
CA GLU A 145 0.73 9.84 37.43
C GLU A 145 2.24 9.91 37.70
#